data_AF-A0A944GVS6-F1
#
_entry.id   AF-A0A944GVS6-F1
#
_cell.length_a   1.000
_cell.length_b   1.000
_cell.length_c   1.000
_cell.angle_alpha   90.00
_cell.angle_beta   90.00
_cell.angle_gamma   90.00
#
_symmetry.space_group_name_H-M   'P 1'
#
loop_
_entity.id
_entity.type
_entity.pdbx_description
1 polymer ?
#
loop_
_entity_poly.entity_id
_entity_poly.type
_entity_poly.pdbx_seq_one_letter_code
_entity_poly.pdbx_strand_id
1 'polypeptide(L)'
;VRLKAYFNEMTYDDKLRQQIKDELLNLDELDQHNVQFSEQIIAETDWENEWKNYFHPFRASKKFTIVPSWETYAKEADEELCIELDPGMAFGTGDHPTTSMCLKAIETYVLPQHSVIDVGTGSGILSIAS
;
A
#
# COMPACT_ATOMS: atom_id res chain seq x y z
N VAL A 1 -22.98 -7.16 12.49
CA VAL A 1 -21.90 -7.33 11.48
C VAL A 1 -21.83 -6.06 10.65
N ARG A 2 -20.64 -5.61 10.23
CA ARG A 2 -20.49 -4.43 9.35
C ARG A 2 -19.91 -4.88 8.01
N LEU A 3 -20.67 -4.70 6.94
CA LEU A 3 -20.22 -4.96 5.58
C LEU A 3 -19.85 -3.62 4.94
N LYS A 4 -18.66 -3.55 4.32
CA LYS A 4 -18.20 -2.41 3.54
C LYS A 4 -17.89 -2.89 2.13
N ALA A 5 -18.36 -2.14 1.14
CA ALA A 5 -18.09 -2.39 -0.27
C ALA A 5 -17.67 -1.07 -0.93
N TYR A 6 -16.82 -1.17 -1.94
CA TYR A 6 -16.29 -0.03 -2.69
C TYR A 6 -16.63 -0.25 -4.15
N PHE A 7 -17.14 0.78 -4.80
CA PHE A 7 -17.53 0.75 -6.19
C PHE A 7 -16.91 1.93 -6.93
N ASN A 8 -16.62 1.73 -8.21
CA ASN A 8 -16.27 2.83 -9.11
C ASN A 8 -17.54 3.65 -9.42
N GLU A 9 -17.42 4.97 -9.50
CA GLU A 9 -18.52 5.89 -9.86
C GLU A 9 -19.20 5.52 -11.19
N MET A 10 -18.46 4.95 -12.15
CA MET A 10 -19.03 4.49 -13.42
C MET A 10 -19.90 3.24 -13.29
N THR A 11 -19.77 2.48 -12.20
CA THR A 11 -20.46 1.20 -12.00
C THR A 11 -21.57 1.31 -10.95
N TYR A 12 -21.44 2.21 -9.99
CA TYR A 12 -22.43 2.41 -8.93
C TYR A 12 -23.50 3.42 -9.34
N ASP A 13 -24.51 2.94 -10.03
CA ASP A 13 -25.71 3.71 -10.39
C ASP A 13 -26.89 3.42 -9.44
N ASP A 14 -27.97 4.19 -9.57
CA ASP A 14 -29.18 4.02 -8.78
C ASP A 14 -29.80 2.62 -8.91
N LYS A 15 -29.58 1.96 -10.06
CA LYS A 15 -30.11 0.63 -10.32
C LYS A 15 -29.36 -0.41 -9.48
N LEU A 16 -28.03 -0.41 -9.54
CA LEU A 16 -27.19 -1.30 -8.73
C LEU A 16 -27.40 -1.05 -7.25
N ARG A 17 -27.54 0.22 -6.84
CA ARG A 17 -27.87 0.62 -5.48
C ARG A 17 -29.16 -0.03 -4.98
N GLN A 18 -30.24 0.01 -5.76
CA GLN A 18 -31.48 -0.64 -5.35
C GLN A 18 -31.37 -2.16 -5.35
N GLN A 19 -30.70 -2.75 -6.34
CA GLN A 19 -30.48 -4.19 -6.35
C GLN A 19 -29.76 -4.67 -5.09
N ILE A 20 -28.70 -3.97 -4.66
CA ILE A 20 -27.98 -4.32 -3.42
C ILE A 20 -28.91 -4.24 -2.19
N LYS A 21 -29.72 -3.19 -2.09
CA LYS A 21 -30.64 -3.03 -0.96
C LYS A 21 -31.72 -4.11 -0.95
N ASP A 22 -32.33 -4.37 -2.10
CA ASP A 22 -33.38 -5.36 -2.24
C ASP A 22 -32.84 -6.76 -1.90
N GLU A 23 -31.67 -7.13 -2.42
CA GLU A 23 -31.05 -8.42 -2.15
C GLU A 23 -30.68 -8.58 -0.67
N LEU A 24 -30.16 -7.53 -0.04
CA LEU A 24 -29.83 -7.56 1.39
C LEU A 24 -31.08 -7.65 2.28
N LEU A 25 -32.18 -7.00 1.90
CA LEU A 25 -33.43 -7.09 2.64
C LEU A 25 -34.14 -8.44 2.44
N ASN A 26 -33.88 -9.12 1.33
CA ASN A 26 -34.43 -10.44 1.02
C ASN A 26 -33.68 -11.60 1.72
N LEU A 27 -32.62 -11.33 2.46
CA LEU A 27 -31.93 -12.37 3.25
C LEU A 27 -32.76 -12.71 4.49
N ASP A 28 -33.26 -13.95 4.55
CA ASP A 28 -34.13 -14.45 5.62
C ASP A 28 -33.51 -14.34 7.04
N GLU A 29 -32.18 -14.31 7.13
CA GLU A 29 -31.43 -14.23 8.39
C GLU A 29 -31.24 -12.80 8.91
N LEU A 30 -31.61 -11.78 8.13
CA LEU A 30 -31.46 -10.38 8.50
C LEU A 30 -32.76 -9.80 9.06
N ASP A 31 -32.70 -9.30 10.30
CA ASP A 31 -33.77 -8.47 10.83
C ASP A 31 -33.73 -7.09 10.16
N GLN A 32 -34.66 -6.89 9.24
CA GLN A 32 -34.80 -5.68 8.42
C GLN A 32 -34.95 -4.40 9.27
N HIS A 33 -35.45 -4.48 10.50
CA HIS A 33 -35.62 -3.31 11.38
C HIS A 33 -34.30 -2.79 11.95
N ASN A 34 -33.24 -3.60 11.87
CA ASN A 34 -31.93 -3.29 12.42
C ASN A 34 -30.86 -3.06 11.33
N VAL A 35 -31.26 -3.02 10.06
CA VAL A 35 -30.35 -2.74 8.94
C VAL A 35 -30.25 -1.23 8.71
N GLN A 36 -29.02 -0.71 8.73
CA GLN A 36 -28.73 0.69 8.41
C GLN A 36 -27.83 0.74 7.17
N PHE A 37 -28.22 1.60 6.22
CA PHE A 37 -27.46 1.87 5.00
C PHE A 37 -26.85 3.26 5.09
N SER A 38 -25.54 3.36 4.85
CA SER A 38 -24.83 4.63 4.72
C SER A 38 -23.96 4.59 3.48
N GLU A 39 -23.98 5.65 2.70
CA GLU A 39 -23.13 5.81 1.52
C GLU A 39 -22.38 7.15 1.61
N GLN A 40 -21.17 7.17 1.08
CA GLN A 40 -20.36 8.38 0.98
C GLN A 40 -19.48 8.28 -0.26
N ILE A 41 -19.35 9.40 -0.99
CA ILE A 41 -18.37 9.52 -2.06
C ILE A 41 -17.01 9.68 -1.38
N ILE A 42 -16.06 8.82 -1.75
CA ILE A 42 -14.68 8.92 -1.28
C ILE A 42 -13.92 9.70 -2.35
N ALA A 43 -13.58 10.95 -2.06
CA ALA A 43 -12.80 11.77 -2.98
C ALA A 43 -11.44 11.11 -3.22
N GLU A 44 -10.97 11.14 -4.47
CA GLU A 44 -9.67 10.61 -4.86
C GLU A 44 -8.52 11.26 -4.05
N THR A 45 -8.71 12.49 -3.60
CA THR A 45 -7.71 13.23 -2.82
C THR A 45 -7.61 12.77 -1.36
N ASP A 46 -8.66 12.20 -0.77
CA ASP A 46 -8.62 11.76 0.63
C ASP A 46 -7.86 10.44 0.77
N TRP A 47 -7.94 9.53 -0.21
CA TRP A 47 -7.14 8.29 -0.12
C TRP A 47 -5.64 8.58 -0.25
N GLU A 48 -5.22 9.48 -1.13
CA GLU A 48 -3.81 9.85 -1.33
C GLU A 48 -3.14 10.49 -0.11
N ASN A 49 -3.93 11.10 0.78
CA ASN A 49 -3.40 11.77 1.97
C ASN A 49 -3.54 10.90 3.23
N GLU A 50 -4.57 10.07 3.33
CA GLU A 50 -4.75 9.19 4.48
C GLU A 50 -3.62 8.16 4.59
N TRP A 51 -3.12 7.59 3.48
CA TRP A 51 -2.05 6.59 3.57
C TRP A 51 -0.73 7.15 4.11
N LYS A 52 -0.45 8.45 3.89
CA LYS A 52 0.76 9.11 4.40
C LYS A 52 0.82 9.10 5.92
N ASN A 53 -0.34 9.14 6.59
CA ASN A 53 -0.42 9.08 8.06
C ASN A 53 -0.06 7.70 8.63
N TYR A 54 -0.08 6.64 7.82
CA TYR A 54 0.18 5.27 8.27
C TYR A 54 1.49 4.70 7.76
N PHE A 55 2.14 5.38 6.81
CA PHE A 55 3.42 4.94 6.27
C PHE A 55 4.57 5.66 6.98
N HIS A 56 5.20 4.92 7.89
CA HIS A 56 6.35 5.38 8.66
C HIS A 56 7.63 4.71 8.17
N PRO A 57 8.82 5.25 8.50
CA PRO A 57 10.07 4.60 8.19
C PRO A 57 10.09 3.18 8.74
N PHE A 58 10.54 2.23 7.93
CA PHE A 58 10.63 0.83 8.35
C PHE A 58 11.89 0.16 7.80
N ARG A 59 12.38 -0.81 8.57
CA ARG A 59 13.61 -1.52 8.27
C ARG A 59 13.33 -2.72 7.36
N ALA A 60 13.70 -2.62 6.09
CA ALA A 60 13.47 -3.66 5.09
C ALA A 60 14.53 -4.78 5.12
N SER A 61 15.74 -4.51 5.62
CA SER A 61 16.82 -5.49 5.79
C SER A 61 17.78 -5.08 6.91
N LYS A 62 18.92 -5.77 7.07
CA LYS A 62 19.86 -5.40 8.13
C LYS A 62 20.48 -4.02 7.84
N LYS A 63 20.75 -3.68 6.58
CA LYS A 63 21.27 -2.35 6.21
C LYS A 63 20.23 -1.38 5.66
N PHE A 64 19.22 -1.86 4.93
CA PHE A 64 18.26 -0.96 4.25
C PHE A 64 17.06 -0.58 5.12
N THR A 65 16.81 0.73 5.20
CA THR A 65 15.61 1.33 5.80
C THR A 65 14.92 2.18 4.74
N ILE A 66 13.61 2.04 4.62
CA ILE A 66 12.80 2.81 3.67
C ILE A 66 12.20 3.98 4.42
N VAL A 67 12.37 5.18 3.87
CA VAL A 67 11.97 6.43 4.50
C VAL A 67 11.10 7.21 3.51
N PRO A 68 9.84 7.52 3.82
CA PRO A 68 9.05 8.40 2.95
C PRO A 68 9.52 9.85 3.07
N SER A 69 9.36 10.63 2.00
CA SER A 69 9.89 12.00 1.87
C SER A 69 9.33 13.01 2.88
N TRP A 70 8.17 12.75 3.49
CA TRP A 70 7.58 13.59 4.54
C TRP A 70 8.02 13.25 5.96
N GLU A 71 8.72 12.14 6.17
CA GLU A 71 9.20 11.74 7.50
C GLU A 71 10.65 12.17 7.70
N THR A 72 10.96 12.73 8.87
CA THR A 72 12.35 12.99 9.26
C THR A 72 12.87 11.77 10.01
N TYR A 73 13.84 11.08 9.43
CA TYR A 73 14.43 9.88 10.03
C TYR A 73 15.92 10.07 10.32
N ALA A 74 16.33 9.79 11.56
CA ALA A 74 17.73 9.72 11.95
C ALA A 74 18.20 8.27 11.92
N LYS A 75 19.33 8.01 11.24
CA LYS A 75 19.93 6.68 11.20
C LYS A 75 20.24 6.18 12.61
N GLU A 76 19.94 4.91 12.85
CA GLU A 76 20.25 4.20 14.08
C GLU A 76 21.69 3.68 14.10
N ALA A 77 22.31 3.50 12.93
CA ALA A 77 23.70 3.04 12.79
C ALA A 77 24.41 3.66 11.58
N ASP A 78 25.74 3.79 11.65
CA ASP A 78 26.56 4.37 10.56
C ASP A 78 26.48 3.58 9.25
N GLU A 79 26.36 2.26 9.36
CA GLU A 79 26.25 1.31 8.24
C GLU A 79 24.84 1.22 7.64
N GLU A 80 23.87 1.97 8.18
CA GLU A 80 22.50 2.01 7.69
C GLU A 80 22.39 2.79 6.37
N LEU A 81 21.65 2.21 5.44
CA LEU A 81 21.38 2.75 4.11
C LEU A 81 19.90 3.12 4.04
N CYS A 82 19.61 4.41 4.06
CA CYS A 82 18.26 4.92 3.89
C CYS A 82 17.95 5.06 2.41
N ILE A 83 16.84 4.46 1.97
CA ILE A 83 16.27 4.68 0.64
C ILE A 83 15.05 5.56 0.84
N GLU A 84 15.10 6.76 0.28
CA GLU A 84 13.93 7.62 0.22
C GLU A 84 12.96 7.09 -0.84
N LEU A 85 11.76 6.69 -0.43
CA LEU A 85 10.76 6.14 -1.33
C LEU A 85 9.35 6.44 -0.82
N ASP A 86 8.59 7.15 -1.63
CA ASP A 86 7.19 7.43 -1.36
C ASP A 86 6.32 6.28 -1.85
N PRO A 87 5.40 5.74 -1.03
CA PRO A 87 4.39 4.84 -1.52
C PRO A 87 3.58 5.46 -2.66
N GLY A 88 3.18 4.60 -3.56
CA GLY A 88 2.30 4.98 -4.65
C GLY A 88 1.65 3.73 -5.22
N MET A 89 1.13 3.83 -6.44
CA MET A 89 0.50 2.71 -7.12
C MET A 89 1.49 1.65 -7.62
N ALA A 90 2.79 1.94 -7.61
CA ALA A 90 3.83 1.03 -8.04
C ALA A 90 4.13 -0.02 -6.96
N PHE A 91 4.17 -1.30 -7.36
CA PHE A 91 4.55 -2.38 -6.46
C PHE A 91 6.03 -2.29 -6.07
N GLY A 92 6.35 -2.79 -4.86
CA GLY A 92 7.73 -2.91 -4.39
C GLY A 92 8.19 -1.77 -3.49
N THR A 93 7.36 -1.30 -2.56
CA THR A 93 7.77 -0.26 -1.58
C THR A 93 8.72 -0.75 -0.48
N GLY A 94 9.01 -2.06 -0.43
CA GLY A 94 9.91 -2.68 0.54
C GLY A 94 9.22 -3.47 1.65
N ASP A 95 7.94 -3.16 1.94
CA ASP A 95 7.19 -3.80 3.03
C ASP A 95 6.73 -5.22 2.68
N HIS A 96 6.58 -5.52 1.38
CA HIS A 96 6.26 -6.87 0.94
C HIS A 96 7.46 -7.83 1.10
N PRO A 97 7.27 -9.07 1.61
CA PRO A 97 8.37 -10.00 1.88
C PRO A 97 9.31 -10.26 0.70
N THR A 98 8.78 -10.30 -0.53
CA THR A 98 9.61 -10.51 -1.73
C THR A 98 10.61 -9.39 -1.96
N THR A 99 10.22 -8.13 -1.75
CA THR A 99 11.10 -6.98 -1.90
C THR A 99 12.16 -6.96 -0.80
N SER A 100 11.78 -7.25 0.46
CA SER A 100 12.74 -7.41 1.57
C SER A 100 13.76 -8.52 1.30
N MET A 101 13.34 -9.65 0.72
CA MET A 101 14.25 -10.74 0.35
C MET A 101 15.26 -10.30 -0.72
N CYS A 102 14.81 -9.58 -1.74
CA CYS A 102 15.70 -9.03 -2.76
C CYS A 102 16.70 -8.01 -2.17
N LEU A 103 16.25 -7.12 -1.28
CA LEU A 103 17.13 -6.17 -0.60
C LEU A 103 18.20 -6.88 0.26
N LYS A 104 17.85 -7.97 0.94
CA LYS A 104 18.82 -8.80 1.67
C LYS A 104 19.82 -9.49 0.74
N ALA A 105 19.38 -9.91 -0.44
CA ALA A 105 20.27 -10.49 -1.45
C ALA A 105 21.24 -9.43 -2.00
N ILE A 106 20.75 -8.22 -2.28
CA ILE A 106 21.59 -7.08 -2.69
C ILE A 106 22.64 -6.80 -1.60
N GLU A 107 22.22 -6.69 -0.33
CA GLU A 107 23.12 -6.48 0.81
C GLU A 107 24.26 -7.52 0.88
N THR A 108 23.99 -8.77 0.48
CA THR A 108 24.92 -9.89 0.62
C THR A 108 25.82 -10.07 -0.60
N TYR A 109 25.31 -9.86 -1.81
CA TYR A 109 25.95 -10.31 -3.05
C TYR A 109 26.35 -9.18 -4.00
N VAL A 110 25.78 -7.98 -3.87
CA VAL A 110 26.09 -6.86 -4.76
C VAL A 110 27.26 -6.06 -4.17
N LEU A 111 28.24 -5.78 -5.02
CA LEU A 111 29.44 -5.01 -4.69
C LEU A 111 29.54 -3.81 -5.65
N PRO A 112 30.21 -2.71 -5.27
CA PRO A 112 30.22 -1.46 -6.06
C PRO A 112 30.68 -1.61 -7.53
N GLN A 113 31.48 -2.63 -7.84
CA GLN A 113 31.97 -2.91 -9.19
C GLN A 113 31.01 -3.75 -10.06
N HIS A 114 29.91 -4.24 -9.50
CA HIS A 114 28.95 -5.06 -10.23
C HIS A 114 28.05 -4.19 -11.12
N SER A 115 27.71 -4.71 -12.29
CA SER A 115 26.63 -4.15 -13.11
C SER A 115 25.36 -4.95 -12.84
N VAL A 116 24.27 -4.25 -12.51
CA VAL A 116 22.99 -4.85 -12.12
C VAL A 116 21.91 -4.38 -13.10
N ILE A 117 20.98 -5.28 -13.39
CA ILE A 117 19.75 -4.98 -14.14
C ILE A 117 18.54 -5.38 -13.31
N ASP A 118 17.62 -4.45 -13.12
CA ASP A 118 16.37 -4.63 -12.38
C ASP A 118 15.20 -4.82 -13.36
N VAL A 119 14.87 -6.09 -13.63
CA VAL A 119 13.83 -6.45 -14.58
C VAL A 119 12.48 -6.47 -13.88
N GLY A 120 11.59 -5.55 -14.25
CA GLY A 120 10.30 -5.38 -13.57
C GLY A 120 10.42 -4.48 -12.33
N THR A 121 11.16 -3.39 -12.46
CA THR A 121 11.61 -2.52 -11.35
C THR A 121 10.50 -1.95 -10.46
N GLY A 122 9.26 -1.84 -10.96
CA GLY A 122 8.13 -1.32 -10.20
C GLY A 122 8.44 0.08 -9.63
N SER A 123 8.50 0.18 -8.31
CA SER A 123 8.87 1.39 -7.56
C SER A 123 10.30 1.90 -7.81
N GLY A 124 11.21 1.08 -8.38
CA GLY A 124 12.62 1.44 -8.52
C GLY A 124 13.51 1.01 -7.35
N ILE A 125 12.94 0.47 -6.27
CA ILE A 125 13.65 0.25 -5.00
C ILE A 125 14.92 -0.60 -5.13
N LEU A 126 14.91 -1.63 -5.98
CA LEU A 126 16.05 -2.53 -6.13
C LEU A 126 17.15 -1.89 -6.97
N SER A 127 16.77 -1.11 -7.99
CA SER A 127 17.71 -0.30 -8.77
C SER A 127 18.41 0.77 -7.93
N ILE A 128 17.71 1.37 -6.97
CA ILE A 128 18.32 2.36 -6.05
C ILE A 128 19.24 1.67 -5.04
N ALA A 129 18.89 0.46 -4.60
CA ALA A 129 19.66 -0.28 -3.62
C ALA A 129 20.96 -0.91 -4.17
N SER A 130 21.00 -1.21 -5.47
CA SER A 130 22.07 -1.99 -6.13
C SER A 130 23.27 -1.17 -6.58
#